data_AF-A0A6I3C9Z9-F1
#
_entry.id   AF-A0A6I3C9Z9-F1
#
_cell.length_a   1.000
_cell.length_b   1.000
_cell.length_c   1.000
_cell.angle_alpha   90.00
_cell.angle_beta   90.00
_cell.angle_gamma   90.00
#
_symmetry.space_group_name_H-M   'P 1'
#
loop_
_entity.id
_entity.type
_entity.pdbx_description
1 polymer ?
#
loop_
_entity_poly.entity_id
_entity_poly.type
_entity_poly.pdbx_seq_one_letter_code
_entity_poly.pdbx_strand_id
1 'polypeptide(L)' 'MSSTRTQVYLTEGQRKKIDQMADSEGVPMAVIIRRALDNYLTDDADATTALTATFGAAPSATAPSRDEWQRG' A
#
# COMPACT_ATOMS: atom_id res chain seq x y z
N MET A 1 8.16 -9.48 -16.87
CA MET A 1 8.91 -8.54 -16.01
C MET A 1 10.10 -9.28 -15.42
N SER A 2 11.31 -8.72 -15.49
CA SER A 2 12.48 -9.32 -14.84
C SER A 2 12.37 -9.15 -13.33
N SER A 3 12.74 -10.17 -12.57
CA SER A 3 12.85 -10.06 -11.12
C SER A 3 14.19 -9.43 -10.76
N THR A 4 14.18 -8.36 -9.96
CA THR A 4 15.39 -7.81 -9.35
C THR A 4 15.72 -8.58 -8.07
N ARG A 5 16.98 -9.04 -7.93
CA ARG A 5 17.43 -9.73 -6.71
C ARG A 5 17.56 -8.74 -5.56
N THR A 6 16.82 -8.98 -4.49
CA THR A 6 16.84 -8.15 -3.28
C THR A 6 17.08 -9.05 -2.06
N GLN A 7 18.00 -8.64 -1.20
CA GLN A 7 18.22 -9.29 0.10
C GLN A 7 17.42 -8.54 1.16
N VAL A 8 16.70 -9.28 2.01
CA VAL A 8 15.91 -8.73 3.13
C VAL A 8 16.34 -9.40 4.42
N TYR A 9 16.38 -8.63 5.51
CA TYR A 9 16.63 -9.14 6.84
C TYR A 9 15.30 -9.45 7.52
N LEU A 10 15.18 -10.64 8.09
CA LEU A 10 14.01 -11.10 8.82
C LEU A 10 14.44 -11.48 10.23
N THR A 11 13.59 -11.17 11.20
CA THR A 11 13.70 -11.80 12.52
C THR A 11 13.41 -13.30 12.43
N GLU A 12 13.92 -14.08 13.38
CA GLU A 12 13.64 -15.53 13.44
C GLU A 12 12.13 -15.82 13.48
N GLY A 13 11.37 -15.01 14.22
CA GLY A 13 9.92 -15.14 14.30
C GLY A 13 9.20 -14.86 12.97
N GLN A 14 9.64 -13.85 12.21
CA GLN A 14 9.10 -13.59 10.87
C GLN A 14 9.42 -14.76 9.92
N ARG A 15 10.67 -15.25 9.94
CA ARG A 15 11.08 -16.38 9.11
C ARG A 15 10.24 -17.61 9.38
N LYS A 16 10.06 -17.98 10.66
CA LYS A 16 9.27 -19.15 11.05
C LYS A 16 7.81 -19.06 10.59
N LYS A 17 7.19 -17.87 10.70
CA LYS A 17 5.81 -17.67 10.22
C LYS A 17 5.71 -17.81 8.70
N ILE A 18 6.69 -17.28 7.97
CA ILE A 18 6.70 -17.37 6.50
C ILE A 18 6.89 -18.81 6.05
N ASP A 19 7.81 -19.56 6.67
CA ASP A 19 8.01 -20.98 6.38
C ASP A 19 6.72 -21.77 6.64
N GLN A 20 6.03 -21.52 7.76
CA GLN A 20 4.75 -22.18 8.06
C GLN A 20 3.66 -21.89 7.01
N MET A 21 3.56 -20.65 6.52
CA MET A 21 2.62 -20.29 5.46
C MET A 21 2.98 -20.99 4.14
N ALA A 22 4.26 -20.94 3.76
CA ALA A 22 4.79 -21.58 2.56
C ALA A 22 4.51 -23.09 2.55
N ASP A 23 4.77 -23.77 3.68
CA ASP A 23 4.50 -25.20 3.85
C ASP A 23 3.01 -25.51 3.76
N SER A 24 2.16 -24.71 4.40
CA SER A 24 0.71 -24.91 4.38
C SER A 24 0.07 -24.74 3.00
N GLU A 25 0.66 -23.88 2.16
CA GLU A 25 0.19 -23.60 0.81
C GLU A 25 0.92 -24.42 -0.27
N GLY A 26 2.00 -25.13 0.07
CA GLY A 26 2.82 -25.87 -0.88
C GLY A 26 3.54 -24.97 -1.89
N VAL A 27 3.88 -23.73 -1.51
CA VAL A 27 4.55 -22.75 -2.37
C VAL A 27 5.89 -22.31 -1.80
N PRO A 28 6.85 -21.87 -2.62
CA PRO A 28 8.11 -21.32 -2.10
C PRO A 28 7.89 -20.06 -1.25
N MET A 29 8.70 -19.87 -0.21
CA MET A 29 8.73 -18.64 0.62
C MET A 29 8.73 -17.34 -0.21
N ALA A 30 9.43 -17.32 -1.35
CA ALA A 30 9.47 -16.16 -2.23
C ALA A 30 8.09 -15.74 -2.77
N VAL A 31 7.16 -16.69 -2.94
CA VAL A 31 5.77 -16.42 -3.34
C VAL A 31 5.02 -15.74 -2.21
N ILE A 32 5.18 -16.21 -0.97
CA ILE A 32 4.57 -15.61 0.22
C ILE A 32 5.08 -14.17 0.39
N ILE A 33 6.39 -13.96 0.31
CA ILE A 33 7.01 -12.62 0.43
C ILE A 33 6.52 -11.70 -0.68
N ARG A 34 6.46 -12.19 -1.94
CA ARG A 34 5.96 -11.39 -3.06
C ARG A 34 4.51 -10.96 -2.85
N ARG A 35 3.61 -11.87 -2.49
CA ARG A 35 2.20 -11.54 -2.23
C ARG A 35 2.05 -10.54 -1.07
N ALA A 36 2.86 -10.69 -0.02
CA ALA A 36 2.85 -9.74 1.08
C ALA A 36 3.29 -8.35 0.64
N LEU A 37 4.32 -8.26 -0.22
CA LEU A 37 4.76 -7.01 -0.82
C LEU A 37 3.70 -6.45 -1.79
N ASP A 38 3.12 -7.28 -2.65
CA ASP A 38 2.06 -6.86 -3.58
C ASP A 38 0.87 -6.29 -2.82
N ASN A 39 0.45 -6.92 -1.71
CA ASN A 39 -0.62 -6.41 -0.85
C ASN A 39 -0.22 -5.12 -0.14
N TYR A 40 1.02 -5.02 0.35
CA TYR A 40 1.51 -3.81 1.03
C TYR A 40 1.70 -2.62 0.08
N LEU A 41 2.11 -2.90 -1.15
CA LEU A 41 2.33 -1.93 -2.23
C LEU A 41 1.11 -1.78 -3.12
N THR A 42 0.01 -2.46 -2.82
CA THR A 42 -1.28 -2.16 -3.44
C THR A 42 -1.55 -0.70 -3.08
N ASP A 43 -1.64 0.15 -4.10
CA ASP A 43 -2.04 1.56 -3.99
C ASP A 43 -3.49 1.60 -3.47
N ASP A 44 -3.65 1.36 -2.17
CA ASP A 44 -4.93 1.45 -1.49
C ASP A 44 -5.29 2.95 -1.44
N ALA A 45 -6.13 3.29 -2.40
CA ALA A 45 -6.57 4.60 -2.85
C ALA A 45 -5.53 5.40 -3.63
N ASP A 46 -5.75 5.50 -4.95
CA ASP A 46 -5.61 6.79 -5.62
C ASP A 46 -6.26 7.83 -4.69
N ALA A 47 -5.42 8.67 -4.06
CA ALA A 47 -5.87 9.64 -3.08
C ALA A 47 -7.01 10.49 -3.66
N THR A 48 -6.99 10.72 -4.97
CA THR A 48 -8.05 11.40 -5.73
C THR A 48 -9.37 10.63 -5.65
N THR A 49 -9.36 9.32 -5.86
CA THR A 49 -10.53 8.44 -5.76
C THR A 49 -11.07 8.38 -4.33
N ALA A 50 -10.23 8.22 -3.31
CA ALA A 50 -10.69 8.23 -1.92
C ALA A 50 -11.23 9.59 -1.47
N LEU A 51 -10.59 10.69 -1.87
CA LEU A 51 -11.06 12.05 -1.60
C LEU A 51 -12.38 12.32 -2.32
N THR A 52 -12.53 11.86 -3.57
CA THR A 52 -13.77 11.98 -4.36
C THR A 52 -14.93 11.23 -3.72
N ALA A 53 -14.70 10.00 -3.26
CA ALA A 53 -15.72 9.18 -2.61
C ALA A 53 -16.13 9.72 -1.23
N THR A 54 -15.17 10.26 -0.46
CA THR A 54 -15.42 10.75 0.90
C THR A 54 -16.06 12.13 0.94
N PHE A 55 -15.58 13.05 0.09
CA PHE A 55 -15.99 14.45 0.14
C PHE A 55 -16.97 14.83 -0.97
N GLY A 56 -17.26 13.92 -1.91
CA GLY A 56 -18.10 14.20 -3.08
C GLY A 56 -17.48 15.35 -3.87
N ALA A 57 -16.43 15.08 -4.64
CA ALA A 57 -15.75 16.14 -5.37
C ALA A 57 -16.73 16.84 -6.31
N ALA A 58 -16.97 18.13 -6.09
CA ALA A 58 -17.47 19.04 -7.10
C ALA A 58 -16.23 19.58 -7.83
N PRO A 59 -15.78 18.96 -8.94
CA PRO A 59 -14.47 19.26 -9.53
C PRO A 59 -14.42 20.67 -10.14
N SER A 60 -15.59 21.27 -10.36
CA SER A 60 -15.79 22.64 -10.82
C SER A 60 -16.01 23.65 -9.67
N ALA A 61 -16.01 23.20 -8.41
CA ALA A 61 -16.13 24.11 -7.28
C ALA A 61 -14.86 24.93 -7.16
N THR A 62 -15.00 26.25 -7.19
CA THR A 62 -13.91 27.18 -6.94
C THR A 62 -13.78 27.36 -5.43
N ALA A 63 -12.67 26.92 -4.84
CA ALA A 63 -12.37 27.20 -3.46
C ALA A 63 -11.82 28.64 -3.33
N PRO A 64 -12.30 29.43 -2.34
CA PRO A 64 -11.73 30.76 -2.07
C PRO A 64 -10.25 30.65 -1.68
N SER A 65 -9.48 31.70 -1.97
CA SER A 65 -8.05 31.72 -1.67
C SER A 65 -7.82 31.65 -0.15
N ARG A 66 -6.73 31.00 0.27
CA ARG A 66 -6.40 30.86 1.71
C ARG A 66 -6.17 32.23 2.39
N ASP A 67 -5.83 33.25 1.61
CA ASP A 67 -5.63 34.62 2.10
C ASP A 67 -6.94 35.25 2.59
N GLU A 68 -8.09 34.83 2.04
CA GLU A 68 -9.42 35.26 2.50
C GLU A 68 -9.79 34.68 3.88
N TRP A 69 -9.05 33.69 4.36
CA TRP A 69 -9.32 32.99 5.62
C TRP A 69 -8.58 33.63 6.79
N GLN A 70 -7.69 34.59 6.55
CA GLN A 70 -7.09 35.39 7.61
C GLN A 70 -8.12 36.35 8.18
N ARG A 71 -8.83 35.90 9.22
CA ARG A 71 -9.49 36.79 10.18
C ARG A 71 -8.49 37.10 11.30
N GLY A 72 -7.78 38.22 11.15
CA GLY A 72 -6.93 38.79 12.20
C GLY A 72 -5.58 39.25 11.68
#